data_AF-A0A8E5HLG2-F1
#
_entry.id   AF-A0A8E5HLG2-F1
#
_cell.length_a   1.000
_cell.length_b   1.000
_cell.length_c   1.000
_cell.angle_alpha   90.00
_cell.angle_beta   90.00
_cell.angle_gamma   90.00
#
_symmetry.space_group_name_H-M   'P 1'
#
loop_
_entity.id
_entity.type
_entity.pdbx_description
1 polymer ?
#
loop_
_entity_poly.entity_id
_entity_poly.type
_entity_poly.pdbx_seq_one_letter_code
_entity_poly.pdbx_strand_id
1 'polypeptide(L)'
;MHEITSFRQEVRSQFTAIDAKFEAMDAKFQAMDAKFQAMNRNLTSRQANQWAVSGGVSLLPMYNIFTGNEIANCPQTLAALEQCNGKYI
;
A
#
# COMPACT_ATOMS: atom_id res chain seq x y z
N MET A 1 7.75 -7.58 52.93
CA MET A 1 8.07 -6.36 52.15
C MET A 1 8.85 -6.67 50.88
N HIS A 2 9.93 -7.45 50.91
CA HIS A 2 10.75 -7.77 49.72
C HIS A 2 10.03 -8.59 48.62
N GLU A 3 9.09 -9.47 48.96
CA GLU A 3 8.33 -10.21 47.94
C GLU A 3 7.30 -9.37 47.18
N ILE A 4 6.68 -8.38 47.84
CA ILE A 4 5.76 -7.46 47.17
C ILE A 4 6.53 -6.59 46.16
N THR A 5 7.78 -6.24 46.47
CA THR A 5 8.62 -5.47 45.56
C THR A 5 9.07 -6.29 44.35
N SER A 6 9.42 -7.57 44.51
CA SER A 6 9.81 -8.42 43.38
C SER A 6 8.63 -8.70 42.46
N PHE A 7 7.45 -9.02 43.02
CA PHE A 7 6.23 -9.21 42.23
C PHE A 7 5.86 -7.95 41.44
N ARG A 8 5.92 -6.77 42.07
CA ARG A 8 5.67 -5.49 41.37
C ARG A 8 6.64 -5.24 40.23
N GLN A 9 7.91 -5.61 40.41
CA GLN A 9 8.93 -5.46 39.36
C GLN A 9 8.68 -6.42 38.21
N GLU A 10 8.34 -7.68 38.49
CA GLU A 10 8.00 -8.68 37.47
C GLU A 10 6.78 -8.22 36.65
N VAL A 11 5.71 -7.81 37.32
CA VAL A 11 4.50 -7.29 36.68
C VAL A 11 4.84 -6.09 35.77
N ARG A 12 5.62 -5.13 36.26
CA ARG A 12 6.03 -3.97 35.46
C ARG A 12 6.86 -4.38 34.24
N SER A 13 7.75 -5.35 34.39
CA SER A 13 8.54 -5.89 33.28
C SER A 13 7.65 -6.55 32.22
N GLN A 14 6.64 -7.31 32.64
CA GLN A 14 5.70 -7.94 31.71
C GLN A 14 4.87 -6.90 30.96
N PHE A 15 4.36 -5.87 31.64
CA PHE A 15 3.63 -4.78 30.98
C PHE A 15 4.50 -4.04 29.97
N THR A 16 5.75 -3.73 30.31
CA THR A 16 6.68 -3.08 29.37
C THR A 16 6.92 -3.95 28.13
N ALA A 17 7.06 -5.27 28.32
CA ALA A 17 7.21 -6.21 27.21
C ALA A 17 5.94 -6.33 26.35
N ILE A 18 4.77 -6.19 26.95
CA ILE A 18 3.47 -6.14 26.25
C ILE A 18 3.37 -4.86 25.42
N ASP A 19 3.69 -3.70 26.00
CA ASP A 19 3.66 -2.41 25.31
C ASP A 19 4.56 -2.43 24.06
N ALA A 20 5.79 -2.93 24.19
CA ALA A 20 6.71 -3.07 23.06
C ALA A 20 6.18 -3.99 21.94
N LYS A 21 5.42 -5.05 22.30
CA LYS A 21 4.77 -5.92 21.31
C LYS A 21 3.61 -5.21 20.61
N PHE A 22 2.84 -4.40 21.32
CA PHE A 22 1.77 -3.60 20.72
C PHE A 22 2.31 -2.56 19.74
N GLU A 23 3.37 -1.84 20.11
CA GLU A 23 4.03 -0.90 19.19
C GLU A 23 4.55 -1.60 17.92
N ALA A 24 5.14 -2.79 18.07
CA ALA A 24 5.59 -3.59 16.93
C ALA A 24 4.42 -4.09 16.05
N MET A 25 3.25 -4.37 16.64
CA MET A 25 2.05 -4.72 15.89
C MET A 25 1.48 -3.52 15.14
N ASP A 26 1.40 -2.35 15.78
CA ASP A 26 0.94 -1.12 15.16
C ASP A 26 1.77 -0.75 13.92
N ALA A 27 3.10 -0.84 14.02
CA ALA A 27 3.98 -0.60 12.88
C ALA A 27 3.71 -1.58 11.72
N LYS A 28 3.43 -2.85 12.02
CA LYS A 28 3.08 -3.85 10.99
C LYS A 28 1.72 -3.57 10.36
N PHE A 29 0.73 -3.14 11.14
CA PHE A 29 -0.59 -2.79 10.63
C PHE A 29 -0.53 -1.54 9.73
N GLN A 30 0.23 -0.51 10.12
CA GLN A 30 0.44 0.66 9.27
C GLN A 30 1.11 0.28 7.94
N ALA A 31 2.11 -0.60 7.96
CA ALA A 31 2.74 -1.10 6.75
C ALA A 31 1.78 -1.92 5.87
N MET A 32 0.87 -2.70 6.49
CA MET A 32 -0.16 -3.45 5.76
C MET A 32 -1.19 -2.52 5.12
N ASP A 33 -1.64 -1.51 5.85
CA ASP A 33 -2.60 -0.52 5.37
C ASP A 33 -2.06 0.24 4.15
N ALA A 34 -0.80 0.70 4.21
CA ALA A 34 -0.15 1.35 3.07
C ALA A 34 -0.11 0.46 1.82
N LYS A 35 0.18 -0.84 1.97
CA LYS A 35 0.16 -1.81 0.86
C LYS A 35 -1.25 -2.02 0.32
N PHE A 36 -2.25 -2.09 1.19
CA PHE A 36 -3.64 -2.25 0.79
C PHE A 36 -4.14 -1.03 0.01
N GLN A 37 -3.79 0.18 0.47
CA GLN A 37 -4.10 1.42 -0.26
C GLN A 37 -3.44 1.45 -1.65
N ALA A 38 -2.16 1.06 -1.75
CA ALA A 38 -1.46 0.95 -3.03
C ALA A 38 -2.16 -0.02 -4.00
N MET A 39 -2.55 -1.19 -3.49
CA MET A 39 -3.28 -2.21 -4.27
C MET A 39 -4.64 -1.69 -4.72
N ASN A 40 -5.39 -1.05 -3.82
CA ASN A 40 -6.71 -0.52 -4.13
C ASN A 40 -6.64 0.54 -5.25
N ARG A 41 -5.70 1.49 -5.16
CA ARG A 41 -5.48 2.51 -6.21
C ARG A 41 -5.15 1.89 -7.57
N ASN A 42 -4.26 0.88 -7.58
CA ASN A 42 -3.92 0.16 -8.80
C ASN A 42 -5.15 -0.56 -9.38
N LEU A 43 -5.91 -1.28 -8.55
CA LEU A 43 -7.10 -2.01 -8.98
C LEU A 43 -8.18 -1.09 -9.55
N THR A 44 -8.49 0.02 -8.87
CA THR A 44 -9.46 1.02 -9.37
C THR A 44 -9.04 1.54 -10.74
N SER A 45 -7.76 1.87 -10.91
CA SER A 45 -7.25 2.39 -12.18
C SER A 45 -7.34 1.36 -13.30
N ARG A 46 -7.04 0.09 -13.00
CA ARG A 46 -7.17 -1.02 -13.95
C ARG A 46 -8.62 -1.29 -14.35
N GLN A 47 -9.53 -1.30 -13.38
CA GLN A 47 -10.96 -1.48 -13.64
C GLN A 47 -11.51 -0.34 -14.49
N ALA A 48 -11.10 0.91 -14.22
CA ALA A 48 -11.51 2.06 -15.02
C ALA A 48 -10.92 2.00 -16.44
N ASN A 49 -9.66 1.63 -16.58
CA ASN A 49 -9.03 1.55 -17.90
C ASN A 49 -9.52 0.35 -18.72
N GLN A 50 -10.08 -0.68 -18.09
CA GLN A 50 -10.61 -1.87 -18.76
C GLN A 50 -11.77 -1.55 -19.71
N TRP A 51 -12.61 -0.55 -19.40
CA TRP A 51 -13.76 -0.19 -20.24
C TRP A 51 -13.45 0.93 -21.24
N ALA A 52 -12.21 1.42 -21.32
CA ALA A 52 -11.84 2.46 -22.29
C ALA A 52 -11.96 1.94 -23.73
N VAL A 53 -13.02 2.36 -24.43
CA VAL A 53 -13.40 1.88 -25.78
C VAL A 53 -13.25 2.93 -26.89
N SER A 54 -12.78 4.13 -26.58
CA SER A 54 -12.63 5.21 -27.58
C SER A 54 -11.37 6.03 -27.34
N GLY A 55 -10.72 6.45 -28.42
CA GLY A 55 -9.42 7.15 -28.40
C GLY A 55 -9.37 8.42 -27.55
N GLY A 56 -10.52 9.08 -27.35
CA GLY A 56 -10.66 10.30 -26.53
C GLY A 56 -10.89 10.05 -25.04
N VAL A 57 -10.96 8.80 -24.58
CA VAL A 57 -11.11 8.47 -23.16
C VAL A 57 -9.76 8.66 -22.46
N SER A 58 -9.78 9.40 -21.34
CA SER A 58 -8.62 9.58 -20.47
C SER A 58 -8.41 8.30 -19.66
N LEU A 59 -7.23 7.69 -19.80
CA LEU A 59 -6.82 6.59 -18.97
C LEU A 59 -6.41 7.14 -17.60
N LEU A 60 -6.79 6.43 -16.54
CA LEU A 60 -6.28 6.70 -15.21
C LEU A 60 -4.82 6.23 -15.11
N PRO A 61 -3.99 6.94 -14.33
CA PRO A 61 -2.61 6.55 -14.11
C PRO A 61 -2.52 5.20 -13.39
N MET A 62 -1.49 4.44 -13.69
CA MET A 62 -1.22 3.16 -13.05
C MET A 62 -0.30 3.37 -11.84
N TYR A 63 -0.46 2.52 -10.82
CA TYR A 63 0.32 2.62 -9.58
C TYR A 63 1.15 1.37 -9.32
N ASN A 64 2.32 1.50 -8.72
CA ASN A 64 3.12 0.37 -8.26
C ASN A 64 2.45 -0.28 -7.03
N ILE A 65 2.22 -1.58 -7.08
CA ILE A 65 1.50 -2.32 -6.03
C ILE A 65 2.28 -2.48 -4.72
N PHE A 66 3.60 -2.30 -4.74
CA PHE A 66 4.47 -2.41 -3.57
C PHE A 66 4.74 -1.05 -2.93
N THR A 67 4.87 0.00 -3.74
CA THR A 67 5.22 1.34 -3.26
C THR A 67 4.04 2.32 -3.20
N GLY A 68 2.95 2.05 -3.92
CA GLY A 68 1.81 2.96 -4.06
C GLY A 68 2.07 4.20 -4.92
N ASN A 69 3.29 4.35 -5.43
CA ASN A 69 3.67 5.47 -6.28
C ASN A 69 3.10 5.31 -7.69
N GLU A 70 2.78 6.43 -8.31
CA GLU A 70 2.38 6.48 -9.71
C GLU A 70 3.52 6.00 -10.62
N ILE A 71 3.19 5.21 -11.64
CA ILE A 71 4.13 4.77 -12.65
C ILE A 71 4.32 5.91 -13.65
N ALA A 72 5.54 6.44 -13.70
CA ALA A 72 5.88 7.54 -14.60
C ALA A 72 5.77 7.13 -16.08
N ASN A 73 5.48 8.12 -16.93
CA ASN A 73 5.42 7.97 -18.39
C ASN A 73 4.35 6.96 -18.88
N CYS A 74 3.32 6.70 -18.10
CA CYS A 74 2.16 5.94 -18.59
C CYS A 74 1.33 6.81 -19.56
N PRO A 75 0.93 6.25 -20.71
CA PRO A 75 0.06 6.95 -21.66
C PRO A 75 -1.27 7.32 -21.00
N GLN A 76 -1.70 8.56 -21.22
CA GLN A 76 -2.89 9.15 -20.57
C GLN A 76 -4.16 8.98 -21.41
N THR A 77 -4.06 8.48 -22.64
CA THR A 77 -5.20 8.27 -23.54
C THR A 77 -5.06 6.95 -24.27
N LEU A 78 -6.19 6.39 -24.71
CA LEU A 78 -6.19 5.16 -25.49
C LEU A 78 -5.39 5.33 -26.80
N ALA A 79 -5.50 6.49 -27.46
CA ALA A 79 -4.71 6.79 -28.66
C ALA A 79 -3.19 6.81 -28.40
N ALA A 80 -2.75 7.33 -27.25
CA ALA A 80 -1.34 7.28 -26.86
C ALA A 80 -0.88 5.85 -26.54
N LEU A 81 -1.74 5.03 -25.95
CA LEU A 81 -1.46 3.61 -25.69
C LEU A 81 -1.32 2.81 -26.99
N GLU A 82 -2.19 3.04 -27.97
CA GLU A 82 -2.10 2.41 -29.30
C GLU A 82 -0.78 2.76 -30.02
N GLN A 83 -0.32 4.01 -29.90
CA GLN A 83 0.97 4.45 -30.46
C GLN A 83 2.18 3.82 -29.74
N CYS A 84 2.07 3.53 -28.45
CA CYS A 84 3.10 2.82 -27.69
C CYS A 84 3.23 1.34 -28.11
N ASN A 85 2.13 0.70 -28.50
CA ASN A 85 2.13 -0.70 -28.88
C ASN A 85 2.92 -0.96 -30.19
N GLY A 86 3.04 0.06 -31.05
CA GLY A 86 3.85 0.02 -32.28
C GLY A 86 5.37 0.13 -32.07
N LYS A 87 5.87 0.28 -30.83
CA LYS A 87 7.32 0.33 -30.53
C LYS A 87 7.94 -1.03 -30.12
N TYR A 88 7.11 -2.07 -29.98
CA TYR A 88 7.54 -3.40 -29.53
C TYR A 88 7.12 -4.53 -30.49
N ILE A 89 6.75 -4.19 -31.74
CA ILE A 89 6.55 -5.12 -32.85
C ILE A 89 7.60 -4.82 -33.92
#